data_AF-A0A554PR01-F1
#
_entry.id   AF-A0A554PR01-F1
#
_cell.length_a   1.000
_cell.length_b   1.000
_cell.length_c   1.000
_cell.angle_alpha   90.00
_cell.angle_beta   90.00
_cell.angle_gamma   90.00
#
_symmetry.space_group_name_H-M   'P 1'
#
loop_
_entity.id
_entity.type
_entity.pdbx_description
1 polymer ?
#
loop_
_entity_poly.entity_id
_entity_poly.type
_entity_poly.pdbx_seq_one_letter_code
_entity_poly.pdbx_strand_id
1 'polypeptide(L)'
;MRLTRCLLYTGFCIVLAGLASLQATAGPSFDADRKGLEKLSANAGAELHRGLQKFHEMLMYLELQDTLHATEAKAAALEHFSESVVLFKKVTASAPERKILYQPRDDSEKEAIAAFQDRLKELDIAVPDTEKQLANLAVTVLTKHIHVLEKSSFKATKADYSPLRKTLRSQALLLDLGILTSIVWSLSADQPGGSG
;
A
#
# COMPACT_ATOMS: atom_id res chain seq x y z
N MET A 1 42.76 -27.51 2.68
CA MET A 1 41.94 -26.75 3.65
C MET A 1 41.13 -25.72 2.88
N ARG A 2 39.86 -26.06 2.65
CA ARG A 2 38.83 -25.30 1.93
C ARG A 2 37.72 -24.93 2.94
N LEU A 3 36.88 -23.97 2.54
CA LEU A 3 35.55 -23.61 3.12
C LEU A 3 35.52 -22.50 4.17
N THR A 4 35.66 -21.24 3.75
CA THR A 4 35.05 -20.10 4.46
C THR A 4 34.67 -18.89 3.57
N ARG A 5 34.89 -18.93 2.25
CA ARG A 5 34.70 -17.74 1.39
C ARG A 5 33.46 -17.70 0.49
N CYS A 6 32.51 -18.63 0.62
CA CYS A 6 31.32 -18.66 -0.27
C CYS A 6 29.98 -18.34 0.39
N LEU A 7 29.91 -17.89 1.64
CA LEU A 7 28.62 -17.69 2.33
C LEU A 7 28.08 -16.24 2.33
N LEU A 8 28.79 -15.27 1.75
CA LEU A 8 28.32 -13.87 1.71
C LEU A 8 27.72 -13.44 0.36
N TYR A 9 27.77 -14.29 -0.67
CA TYR A 9 27.22 -13.98 -2.00
C TYR A 9 25.88 -14.69 -2.31
N THR A 10 25.40 -15.57 -1.44
CA THR A 10 24.10 -16.25 -1.60
C THR A 10 22.98 -15.64 -0.76
N GLY A 11 23.29 -14.68 0.14
CA GLY A 11 22.28 -14.00 0.98
C GLY A 11 21.62 -12.78 0.34
N PHE A 12 22.28 -12.12 -0.62
CA PHE A 12 21.76 -10.88 -1.23
C PHE A 12 20.90 -11.14 -2.49
N CYS A 13 21.09 -12.27 -3.17
CA CYS A 13 20.31 -12.63 -4.36
C CYS A 13 18.98 -13.33 -4.05
N ILE A 14 18.75 -13.80 -2.83
CA ILE A 14 17.47 -14.43 -2.44
C ILE A 14 16.39 -13.37 -2.10
N VAL A 15 16.78 -12.14 -1.79
CA VAL A 15 15.82 -11.04 -1.53
C VAL A 15 15.23 -10.46 -2.83
N LEU A 16 15.90 -10.65 -3.97
CA LEU A 16 15.46 -10.13 -5.28
C LEU A 16 14.76 -11.17 -6.17
N ALA A 17 14.84 -12.47 -5.85
CA ALA A 17 14.18 -13.53 -6.62
C ALA A 17 12.80 -13.94 -6.08
N GLY A 18 12.41 -13.47 -4.88
CA GLY A 18 11.12 -13.79 -4.25
C GLY A 18 9.92 -12.94 -4.72
N LEU A 19 10.15 -11.91 -5.55
CA LEU A 19 9.09 -11.01 -6.02
C LEU A 19 8.50 -11.40 -7.39
N ALA A 20 8.97 -12.49 -8.00
CA ALA A 20 8.60 -12.85 -9.38
C ALA A 20 7.50 -13.91 -9.53
N SER A 21 6.88 -14.40 -8.45
CA SER A 21 5.77 -15.38 -8.60
C SER A 21 4.76 -15.40 -7.46
N LEU A 22 4.53 -14.28 -6.80
CA LEU A 22 3.18 -14.00 -6.31
C LEU A 22 2.46 -13.26 -7.43
N GLN A 23 1.90 -14.02 -8.37
CA GLN A 23 0.59 -13.64 -8.89
C GLN A 23 -0.37 -13.72 -7.70
N ALA A 24 -0.26 -12.75 -6.78
CA ALA A 24 -1.39 -12.35 -5.97
C ALA A 24 -2.38 -11.83 -6.99
N THR A 25 -3.26 -12.72 -7.46
CA THR A 25 -4.56 -12.35 -8.00
C THR A 25 -5.28 -11.62 -6.87
N ALA A 26 -4.90 -10.36 -6.65
CA ALA A 26 -5.55 -9.46 -5.72
C ALA A 26 -6.89 -9.10 -6.35
N GLY A 27 -7.89 -9.92 -6.05
CA GLY A 27 -9.29 -9.70 -6.40
C GLY A 27 -10.08 -11.00 -6.39
N PRO A 28 -10.85 -11.31 -5.31
CA PRO A 28 -11.83 -12.38 -5.38
C PRO A 28 -13.08 -11.90 -6.13
N SER A 29 -13.45 -12.72 -7.12
CA SER A 29 -14.78 -13.05 -7.62
C SER A 29 -15.88 -11.96 -7.54
N PHE A 30 -16.29 -11.49 -8.71
CA PHE A 30 -17.08 -10.28 -8.88
C PHE A 30 -18.38 -10.55 -9.66
N ASP A 31 -19.53 -10.28 -9.03
CA ASP A 31 -20.85 -10.31 -9.68
C ASP A 31 -21.14 -9.01 -10.47
N ALA A 32 -22.07 -9.06 -11.41
CA ALA A 32 -22.09 -8.39 -12.72
C ALA A 32 -21.87 -6.85 -12.88
N ASP A 33 -21.78 -6.05 -11.81
CA ASP A 33 -21.54 -4.58 -11.87
C ASP A 33 -20.11 -4.16 -11.43
N ARG A 34 -19.26 -5.15 -11.09
CA ARG A 34 -17.92 -4.93 -10.50
C ARG A 34 -16.74 -4.85 -11.49
N LYS A 35 -16.90 -5.25 -12.76
CA LYS A 35 -15.82 -5.13 -13.78
C LYS A 35 -15.32 -3.69 -13.98
N GLY A 36 -16.23 -2.71 -13.86
CA GLY A 36 -15.88 -1.28 -13.93
C GLY A 36 -15.03 -0.84 -12.73
N LEU A 37 -15.41 -1.28 -11.52
CA LEU A 37 -14.67 -1.04 -10.28
C LEU A 37 -13.30 -1.72 -10.29
N GLU A 38 -13.22 -2.96 -10.77
CA GLU A 38 -11.94 -3.69 -10.94
C GLU A 38 -10.98 -2.92 -11.83
N LYS A 39 -11.44 -2.45 -13.01
CA LYS A 39 -10.59 -1.68 -13.93
C LYS A 39 -10.13 -0.36 -13.32
N LEU A 40 -11.02 0.35 -12.63
CA LEU A 40 -10.67 1.60 -11.93
C LEU A 40 -9.67 1.35 -10.79
N SER A 41 -9.87 0.28 -10.02
CA SER A 41 -8.98 -0.13 -8.94
C SER A 41 -7.62 -0.58 -9.46
N ALA A 42 -7.58 -1.32 -10.58
CA ALA A 42 -6.34 -1.74 -11.22
C ALA A 42 -5.53 -0.54 -11.72
N ASN A 43 -6.18 0.44 -12.34
CA ASN A 43 -5.52 1.68 -12.76
C ASN A 43 -5.00 2.49 -11.55
N ALA A 44 -5.81 2.61 -10.49
CA ALA A 44 -5.39 3.30 -9.27
C ALA A 44 -4.18 2.62 -8.62
N GLY A 45 -4.19 1.28 -8.56
CA GLY A 45 -3.08 0.47 -8.08
C GLY A 45 -1.84 0.58 -8.95
N ALA A 46 -1.99 0.62 -10.28
CA ALA A 46 -0.87 0.82 -11.20
C ALA A 46 -0.18 2.16 -10.96
N GLU A 47 -0.92 3.25 -10.78
CA GLU A 47 -0.36 4.56 -10.43
C GLU A 47 0.28 4.57 -9.04
N LEU A 48 -0.32 3.90 -8.06
CA LEU A 48 0.31 3.69 -6.75
C LEU A 48 1.68 3.03 -6.90
N HIS A 49 1.77 1.94 -7.68
CA HIS A 49 3.03 1.24 -7.91
C HIS A 49 4.05 2.09 -8.68
N ARG A 50 3.62 2.91 -9.64
CA ARG A 50 4.50 3.89 -10.31
C ARG A 50 5.06 4.91 -9.32
N GLY A 51 4.23 5.42 -8.42
CA GLY A 51 4.68 6.32 -7.35
C GLY A 51 5.67 5.64 -6.41
N LEU A 52 5.42 4.38 -6.03
CA LEU A 52 6.35 3.59 -5.21
C LEU A 52 7.67 3.35 -5.92
N GLN A 53 7.65 3.06 -7.23
CA GLN A 53 8.86 2.90 -8.03
C GLN A 53 9.68 4.19 -8.00
N LYS A 54 9.06 5.35 -8.28
CA LYS A 54 9.75 6.65 -8.27
C LYS A 54 10.26 7.03 -6.89
N PHE A 55 9.53 6.67 -5.83
CA PHE A 55 10.02 6.82 -4.46
C PHE A 55 11.28 5.98 -4.20
N HIS A 56 11.34 4.74 -4.68
CA HIS A 56 12.54 3.91 -4.53
C HIS A 56 13.70 4.39 -5.42
N GLU A 57 13.43 4.92 -6.62
CA GLU A 57 14.44 5.61 -7.43
C GLU A 57 15.01 6.82 -6.68
N MET A 58 14.18 7.62 -5.99
CA MET A 58 14.66 8.70 -5.12
C MET A 58 15.61 8.17 -4.05
N LEU A 59 15.26 7.09 -3.35
CA LEU A 59 16.13 6.50 -2.32
C LEU A 59 17.47 6.06 -2.92
N MET A 60 17.46 5.41 -4.09
CA MET A 60 18.67 5.03 -4.80
C MET A 60 19.54 6.24 -5.11
N TYR A 61 18.98 7.33 -5.63
CA TYR A 61 19.74 8.55 -5.92
C TYR A 61 20.31 9.21 -4.66
N LEU A 62 19.60 9.16 -3.53
CA LEU A 62 20.13 9.64 -2.26
C LEU A 62 21.35 8.83 -1.80
N GLU A 63 21.34 7.50 -1.98
CA GLU A 63 22.51 6.64 -1.70
C GLU A 63 23.71 6.98 -2.60
N LEU A 64 23.44 7.36 -3.86
CA LEU A 64 24.45 7.81 -4.81
C LEU A 64 24.90 9.27 -4.61
N GLN A 65 24.35 9.98 -3.62
CA GLN A 65 24.56 11.41 -3.36
C GLN A 65 24.16 12.31 -4.55
N ASP A 66 23.27 11.83 -5.41
CA ASP A 66 22.73 12.57 -6.54
C ASP A 66 21.44 13.28 -6.13
N THR A 67 21.58 14.45 -5.51
CA THR A 67 20.43 15.18 -4.95
C THR A 67 19.50 15.76 -6.01
N LEU A 68 20.00 15.99 -7.24
CA LEU A 68 19.19 16.52 -8.33
C LEU A 68 18.18 15.47 -8.78
N HIS A 69 18.65 14.28 -9.18
CA HIS A 69 17.76 13.21 -9.62
C HIS A 69 16.91 12.65 -8.47
N ALA A 70 17.39 12.70 -7.22
CA ALA A 70 16.54 12.40 -6.07
C ALA A 70 15.34 13.36 -5.99
N THR A 71 15.55 14.65 -6.22
CA THR A 71 14.47 15.65 -6.20
C THR A 71 13.49 15.44 -7.36
N GLU A 72 13.99 15.13 -8.55
CA GLU A 72 13.15 14.81 -9.72
C GLU A 72 12.32 13.53 -9.50
N ALA A 73 12.94 12.46 -9.00
CA ALA A 73 12.26 11.21 -8.68
C ALA A 73 11.22 11.41 -7.58
N LYS A 74 11.50 12.25 -6.57
CA LYS A 74 10.51 12.65 -5.56
C LYS A 74 9.30 13.33 -6.20
N ALA A 75 9.53 14.29 -7.08
CA ALA A 75 8.44 15.03 -7.74
C ALA A 75 7.57 14.08 -8.59
N ALA A 76 8.19 13.19 -9.36
CA ALA A 76 7.49 12.17 -10.14
C ALA A 76 6.70 11.19 -9.23
N ALA A 77 7.26 10.81 -8.08
CA ALA A 77 6.55 9.97 -7.10
C ALA A 77 5.27 10.65 -6.60
N LEU A 78 5.36 11.93 -6.24
CA LEU A 78 4.23 12.73 -5.78
C LEU A 78 3.14 12.89 -6.84
N GLU A 79 3.52 13.06 -8.10
CA GLU A 79 2.59 13.12 -9.22
C GLU A 79 1.79 11.82 -9.35
N HIS A 80 2.48 10.67 -9.41
CA HIS A 80 1.83 9.35 -9.51
C HIS A 80 0.95 9.03 -8.29
N PHE A 81 1.40 9.37 -7.07
CA PHE A 81 0.56 9.21 -5.88
C PHE A 81 -0.68 10.09 -5.94
N SER A 82 -0.57 11.33 -6.43
CA SER A 82 -1.71 12.23 -6.59
C SER A 82 -2.71 11.71 -7.62
N GLU A 83 -2.24 11.18 -8.75
CA GLU A 83 -3.10 10.55 -9.76
C GLU A 83 -3.79 9.30 -9.19
N SER A 84 -3.06 8.48 -8.44
CA SER A 84 -3.62 7.31 -7.74
C SER A 84 -4.73 7.73 -6.76
N VAL A 85 -4.56 8.82 -6.00
CA VAL A 85 -5.62 9.39 -5.14
C VAL A 85 -6.85 9.79 -5.96
N VAL A 86 -6.68 10.45 -7.10
CA VAL A 86 -7.78 10.84 -8.00
C VAL A 86 -8.55 9.60 -8.48
N LEU A 87 -7.85 8.53 -8.84
CA LEU A 87 -8.46 7.27 -9.28
C LEU A 87 -9.17 6.54 -8.14
N PHE A 88 -8.57 6.45 -6.95
CA PHE A 88 -9.22 5.85 -5.77
C PHE A 88 -10.46 6.63 -5.30
N LYS A 89 -10.51 7.96 -5.51
CA LYS A 89 -11.75 8.74 -5.28
C LYS A 89 -12.88 8.29 -6.21
N LYS A 90 -12.59 7.93 -7.47
CA LYS A 90 -13.59 7.37 -8.40
C LYS A 90 -14.06 5.99 -7.94
N VAL A 91 -13.15 5.13 -7.48
CA VAL A 91 -13.51 3.82 -6.88
C VAL A 91 -14.43 4.03 -5.68
N THR A 92 -14.08 4.95 -4.78
CA THR A 92 -14.88 5.27 -3.59
C THR A 92 -16.27 5.81 -3.95
N ALA A 93 -16.38 6.65 -4.98
CA ALA A 93 -17.67 7.18 -5.42
C ALA A 93 -18.62 6.10 -5.95
N SER A 94 -18.07 5.00 -6.48
CA SER A 94 -18.82 3.86 -7.02
C SER A 94 -18.94 2.69 -6.04
N ALA A 95 -18.31 2.76 -4.87
CA ALA A 95 -18.39 1.72 -3.84
C ALA A 95 -19.74 1.80 -3.10
N PRO A 96 -20.37 0.65 -2.78
CA PRO A 96 -21.67 0.64 -2.12
C PRO A 96 -21.55 1.03 -0.64
N GLU A 97 -22.64 1.55 -0.07
CA GLU A 97 -22.75 1.82 1.39
C GLU A 97 -23.11 0.55 2.18
N ARG A 98 -22.84 -0.64 1.63
CA ARG A 98 -23.11 -1.93 2.28
C ARG A 98 -22.28 -2.04 3.55
N LYS A 99 -22.91 -2.50 4.64
CA LYS A 99 -22.23 -2.67 5.93
C LYS A 99 -21.19 -3.76 5.86
N ILE A 100 -20.05 -3.52 6.49
CA ILE A 100 -19.00 -4.51 6.68
C ILE A 100 -19.29 -5.31 7.95
N LEU A 101 -19.16 -6.62 7.85
CA LEU A 101 -19.30 -7.51 8.99
C LEU A 101 -17.93 -8.09 9.38
N TYR A 102 -17.45 -7.68 10.56
CA TYR A 102 -16.16 -8.12 11.11
C TYR A 102 -16.32 -9.42 11.92
N GLN A 103 -16.83 -10.48 11.30
CA GLN A 103 -17.02 -11.79 11.94
C GLN A 103 -16.03 -12.83 11.38
N PRO A 104 -14.91 -13.10 12.06
CA PRO A 104 -13.96 -14.12 11.62
C PRO A 104 -14.52 -15.53 11.80
N ARG A 105 -14.23 -16.43 10.85
CA ARG A 105 -14.61 -17.85 10.88
C ARG A 105 -13.52 -18.74 11.49
N ASP A 106 -12.27 -18.30 11.44
CA ASP A 106 -11.11 -19.01 11.97
C ASP A 106 -10.07 -18.03 12.57
N ASP A 107 -9.01 -18.60 13.16
CA ASP A 107 -7.96 -17.83 13.81
C ASP A 107 -7.16 -16.95 12.84
N SER A 108 -7.03 -17.35 11.57
CA SER A 108 -6.32 -16.59 10.54
C SER A 108 -7.10 -15.33 10.15
N GLU A 109 -8.41 -15.44 9.96
CA GLU A 109 -9.28 -14.30 9.71
C GLU A 109 -9.31 -13.35 10.91
N LYS A 110 -9.34 -13.91 12.13
CA LYS A 110 -9.31 -13.13 13.36
C LYS A 110 -8.01 -12.32 13.49
N GLU A 111 -6.88 -12.93 13.17
CA GLU A 111 -5.58 -12.25 13.17
C GLU A 111 -5.54 -11.11 12.14
N ALA A 112 -6.03 -11.35 10.93
CA ALA A 112 -6.08 -10.31 9.88
C ALA A 112 -6.99 -9.13 10.27
N ILE A 113 -8.16 -9.38 10.85
CA ILE A 113 -9.07 -8.33 11.32
C ILE A 113 -8.43 -7.55 12.48
N ALA A 114 -7.78 -8.23 13.43
CA ALA A 114 -7.09 -7.57 14.53
C ALA A 114 -5.94 -6.69 14.02
N ALA A 115 -5.10 -7.21 13.13
CA ALA A 115 -4.01 -6.46 12.52
C ALA A 115 -4.52 -5.23 11.75
N PHE A 116 -5.61 -5.38 11.00
CA PHE A 116 -6.28 -4.27 10.32
C PHE A 116 -6.70 -3.16 11.30
N GLN A 117 -7.41 -3.53 12.37
CA GLN A 117 -7.87 -2.58 13.39
C GLN A 117 -6.70 -1.90 14.12
N ASP A 118 -5.64 -2.64 14.42
CA ASP A 118 -4.43 -2.10 15.04
C ASP A 118 -3.72 -1.07 14.14
N ARG A 119 -3.66 -1.32 12.82
CA ARG A 119 -3.09 -0.37 11.87
C ARG A 119 -3.92 0.90 11.71
N LEU A 120 -5.25 0.77 11.73
CA LEU A 120 -6.13 1.93 11.74
C LEU A 120 -5.92 2.78 12.99
N LYS A 121 -5.80 2.13 14.16
CA LYS A 121 -5.50 2.79 15.43
C LYS A 121 -4.13 3.50 15.40
N GLU A 122 -3.09 2.84 14.87
CA GLU A 122 -1.75 3.44 14.71
C GLU A 122 -1.80 4.71 13.84
N LEU A 123 -2.68 4.73 12.85
CA LEU A 123 -2.87 5.85 11.93
C LEU A 123 -3.89 6.89 12.42
N ASP A 124 -4.53 6.69 13.57
CA ASP A 124 -5.66 7.50 14.05
C ASP A 124 -6.78 7.60 12.99
N ILE A 125 -7.27 6.43 12.56
CA ILE A 125 -8.35 6.27 11.60
C ILE A 125 -9.44 5.41 12.25
N ALA A 126 -10.70 5.82 12.12
CA ALA A 126 -11.83 5.04 12.59
C ALA A 126 -11.98 3.74 11.79
N VAL A 127 -12.47 2.68 12.44
CA VAL A 127 -12.81 1.43 11.74
C VAL A 127 -13.95 1.70 10.75
N PRO A 128 -13.81 1.34 9.47
CA PRO A 128 -14.88 1.49 8.49
C PRO A 128 -16.11 0.64 8.82
N ASP A 129 -17.29 1.24 8.78
CA ASP A 129 -18.57 0.54 8.94
C ASP A 129 -19.14 0.07 7.59
N THR A 130 -18.73 0.68 6.47
CA THR A 130 -19.26 0.39 5.12
C THR A 130 -18.16 0.12 4.10
N GLU A 131 -18.49 -0.65 3.05
CA GLU A 131 -17.62 -0.90 1.90
C GLU A 131 -17.08 0.39 1.30
N LYS A 132 -17.90 1.44 1.18
CA LYS A 132 -17.44 2.75 0.74
C LYS A 132 -16.41 3.39 1.66
N GLN A 133 -16.61 3.34 2.97
CA GLN A 133 -15.64 3.84 3.93
C GLN A 133 -14.32 3.06 3.87
N LEU A 134 -14.40 1.74 3.64
CA LEU A 134 -13.25 0.87 3.45
C LEU A 134 -12.49 1.21 2.16
N ALA A 135 -13.20 1.47 1.05
CA ALA A 135 -12.60 1.95 -0.19
C ALA A 135 -11.91 3.33 -0.01
N ASN A 136 -12.49 4.20 0.81
CA ASN A 136 -11.93 5.52 1.12
C ASN A 136 -10.64 5.48 1.95
N LEU A 137 -10.28 4.33 2.56
CA LEU A 137 -9.00 4.20 3.27
C LEU A 137 -7.81 4.43 2.33
N ALA A 138 -7.87 3.95 1.09
CA ALA A 138 -6.81 4.14 0.10
C ALA A 138 -6.55 5.63 -0.14
N VAL A 139 -7.61 6.43 -0.32
CA VAL A 139 -7.53 7.90 -0.45
C VAL A 139 -6.90 8.51 0.80
N THR A 140 -7.37 8.12 1.98
CA THR A 140 -6.95 8.70 3.27
C THR A 140 -5.48 8.44 3.54
N VAL A 141 -5.04 7.18 3.45
CA VAL A 141 -3.68 6.78 3.80
C VAL A 141 -2.67 7.22 2.76
N LEU A 142 -3.02 7.17 1.47
CA LEU A 142 -2.15 7.68 0.42
C LEU A 142 -1.97 9.20 0.52
N THR A 143 -3.04 9.94 0.86
CA THR A 143 -2.95 11.39 1.11
C THR A 143 -2.06 11.69 2.31
N LYS A 144 -2.15 10.91 3.40
CA LYS A 144 -1.22 11.02 4.54
C LYS A 144 0.23 10.76 4.11
N HIS A 145 0.46 9.77 3.25
CA HIS A 145 1.80 9.46 2.72
C HIS A 145 2.37 10.60 1.86
N ILE A 146 1.57 11.14 0.94
CA ILE A 146 1.91 12.31 0.11
C ILE A 146 2.38 13.46 1.01
N HIS A 147 1.61 13.82 2.02
CA HIS A 147 1.96 14.91 2.94
C HIS A 147 3.28 14.69 3.70
N VAL A 148 3.56 13.45 4.11
CA VAL A 148 4.83 13.10 4.76
C VAL A 148 6.00 13.27 3.78
N LEU A 149 5.84 12.81 2.54
CA LEU A 149 6.86 12.92 1.51
C LEU A 149 7.07 14.38 1.07
N GLU A 150 6.01 15.15 0.83
CA GLU A 150 6.06 16.57 0.44
C GLU A 150 6.87 17.40 1.44
N LYS A 151 6.57 17.25 2.73
CA LYS A 151 7.24 17.97 3.82
C LYS A 151 8.71 17.60 4.02
N SER A 152 9.16 16.49 3.45
CA SER A 152 10.53 16.03 3.59
C SER A 152 11.41 16.66 2.52
N SER A 153 12.54 17.26 2.89
CA SER A 153 13.58 17.69 1.95
C SER A 153 14.84 16.89 2.26
N PHE A 154 15.40 16.23 1.26
CA PHE A 154 16.54 15.34 1.43
C PHE A 154 17.78 15.96 0.80
N LYS A 155 18.91 15.90 1.50
CA LYS A 155 20.20 16.46 1.08
C LYS A 155 21.30 15.39 0.93
N ALA A 156 20.95 14.12 1.01
CA ALA A 156 21.87 12.98 1.08
C ALA A 156 22.87 13.09 2.24
N THR A 157 22.40 13.50 3.42
CA THR A 157 23.23 13.65 4.63
C THR A 157 22.65 12.90 5.82
N LYS A 158 23.44 12.76 6.89
CA LYS A 158 22.96 12.15 8.15
C LYS A 158 21.73 12.85 8.75
N ALA A 159 21.52 14.12 8.45
CA ALA A 159 20.33 14.85 8.89
C ALA A 159 19.03 14.28 8.31
N ASP A 160 19.11 13.57 7.17
CA ASP A 160 17.96 13.01 6.47
C ASP A 160 17.45 11.70 7.09
N TYR A 161 18.19 11.08 8.00
CA TYR A 161 17.83 9.76 8.54
C TYR A 161 16.45 9.74 9.22
N SER A 162 16.12 10.76 10.01
CA SER A 162 14.83 10.84 10.69
C SER A 162 13.67 11.08 9.70
N PRO A 163 13.74 12.08 8.79
CA PRO A 163 12.79 12.24 7.70
C PRO A 163 12.60 10.98 6.84
N LEU A 164 13.70 10.34 6.40
CA LEU A 164 13.65 9.12 5.60
C LEU A 164 12.95 7.97 6.33
N ARG A 165 13.28 7.76 7.61
CA ARG A 165 12.61 6.74 8.43
C ARG A 165 11.11 7.00 8.55
N LYS A 166 10.67 8.25 8.67
CA LYS A 166 9.24 8.60 8.70
C LYS A 166 8.56 8.26 7.38
N THR A 167 9.18 8.61 6.26
CA THR A 167 8.60 8.33 4.94
C THR A 167 8.55 6.84 4.63
N LEU A 168 9.61 6.09 4.95
CA LEU A 168 9.64 4.62 4.84
C LEU A 168 8.59 3.95 5.72
N ARG A 169 8.45 4.38 6.98
CA ARG A 169 7.39 3.86 7.86
C ARG A 169 6.01 4.14 7.29
N SER A 170 5.79 5.36 6.77
CA SER A 170 4.52 5.71 6.14
C SER A 170 4.22 4.83 4.92
N GLN A 171 5.21 4.51 4.08
CA GLN A 171 5.04 3.58 2.96
C GLN A 171 4.73 2.16 3.45
N ALA A 172 5.44 1.67 4.45
CA ALA A 172 5.21 0.33 5.00
C ALA A 172 3.77 0.19 5.54
N LEU A 173 3.28 1.21 6.26
CA LEU A 173 1.90 1.24 6.75
C LEU A 173 0.87 1.29 5.62
N LEU A 174 1.15 2.06 4.55
CA LEU A 174 0.29 2.11 3.37
C LEU A 174 0.16 0.73 2.70
N LEU A 175 1.28 0.03 2.52
CA LEU A 175 1.29 -1.30 1.88
C LEU A 175 0.61 -2.36 2.75
N ASP A 176 0.95 -2.41 4.03
CA ASP A 176 0.39 -3.37 4.99
C ASP A 176 -1.13 -3.18 5.12
N LEU A 177 -1.60 -1.94 5.31
CA LEU A 177 -3.02 -1.66 5.37
C LEU A 177 -3.72 -1.95 4.05
N GLY A 178 -3.06 -1.76 2.89
CA GLY A 178 -3.62 -2.12 1.58
C GLY A 178 -3.93 -3.61 1.48
N ILE A 179 -3.01 -4.47 1.92
CA ILE A 179 -3.20 -5.93 1.96
C ILE A 179 -4.34 -6.29 2.93
N LEU A 180 -4.28 -5.77 4.15
CA LEU A 180 -5.28 -6.05 5.19
C LEU A 180 -6.69 -5.60 4.77
N THR A 181 -6.80 -4.46 4.09
CA THR A 181 -8.06 -3.94 3.52
C THR A 181 -8.62 -4.91 2.48
N SER A 182 -7.78 -5.46 1.60
CA SER A 182 -8.21 -6.44 0.61
C SER A 182 -8.71 -7.73 1.26
N ILE A 183 -8.06 -8.19 2.34
CA ILE A 183 -8.52 -9.34 3.12
C ILE A 183 -9.89 -9.06 3.74
N VAL A 184 -10.02 -7.97 4.51
CA VAL A 184 -11.28 -7.57 5.17
C VAL A 184 -12.43 -7.45 4.16
N TRP A 185 -12.17 -6.85 2.99
CA TRP A 185 -13.16 -6.73 1.93
C TRP A 185 -13.66 -8.11 1.47
N SER A 186 -12.73 -9.03 1.23
CA SER A 186 -13.02 -10.39 0.77
C SER A 186 -13.85 -11.14 1.81
N LEU A 187 -13.47 -11.05 3.09
CA LEU A 187 -14.21 -11.66 4.18
C LEU A 187 -15.64 -11.13 4.29
N SER A 188 -15.83 -9.81 4.13
CA SER A 188 -17.15 -9.19 4.19
C SER A 188 -18.07 -9.61 3.02
N ALA A 189 -17.50 -9.87 1.84
CA ALA A 189 -18.26 -10.28 0.67
C ALA A 189 -18.85 -11.70 0.80
N ASP A 190 -18.14 -12.58 1.49
CA ASP A 190 -18.51 -14.00 1.66
C ASP A 190 -19.54 -14.25 2.79
N GLN A 191 -20.00 -13.21 3.49
CA GLN A 191 -20.91 -13.37 4.62
C GLN A 191 -22.40 -13.34 4.23
N PRO A 192 -23.19 -14.32 4.71
CA PRO A 192 -24.63 -14.36 4.44
C PRO A 192 -25.33 -13.21 5.16
N GLY A 193 -25.88 -12.27 4.41
CA GLY A 193 -26.63 -11.12 4.95
C GLY A 193 -26.26 -9.77 4.36
N GLY A 194 -25.24 -9.68 3.51
CA GLY A 194 -24.96 -8.42 2.82
C GLY A 194 -25.71 -8.23 1.49
N SER A 195 -26.43 -9.25 0.99
CA SER A 195 -27.33 -9.14 -0.16
C SER A 195 -28.65 -8.45 0.25
N GLY A 196 -28.55 -7.22 0.72
CA GLY A 196 -29.65 -6.29 0.96
C GLY A 196 -29.55 -5.10 0.04
#